data_AF-A0A497NNZ1-F1
#
_entry.id   AF-A0A497NNZ1-F1
#
_cell.length_a   1.000
_cell.length_b   1.000
_cell.length_c   1.000
_cell.angle_alpha   90.00
_cell.angle_beta   90.00
_cell.angle_gamma   90.00
#
_symmetry.space_group_name_H-M   'P 1'
#
loop_
_entity.id
_entity.type
_entity.pdbx_description
1 polymer ?
#
loop_
_entity_poly.entity_id
_entity_poly.type
_entity_poly.pdbx_seq_one_letter_code
_entity_poly.pdbx_strand_id
1 'polypeptide(L)'
;MRICIMRKAMRRFGGGTRLCLETIKALVKAGHRVSLLTLEPIDWSKLRDLDQSLTKPYEEVLLKVPKVKGLTPYLNILFTSLKARELRSAHDLLINLHLSALPVPADYII
;
A
#
# COMPACT_ATOMS: atom_id res chain seq x y z
N MET A 1 -10.97 -13.45 0.73
CA MET A 1 -10.93 -12.35 1.70
C MET A 1 -10.62 -11.05 0.99
N ARG A 2 -11.02 -9.92 1.56
CA ARG A 2 -10.63 -8.57 1.18
C ARG A 2 -9.41 -8.17 2.00
N ILE A 3 -8.29 -7.93 1.34
CA ILE A 3 -7.00 -7.65 2.01
C ILE A 3 -6.51 -6.28 1.55
N CYS A 4 -6.20 -5.40 2.51
CA CYS A 4 -5.59 -4.11 2.22
C CYS A 4 -4.09 -4.18 2.49
N ILE A 5 -3.28 -3.81 1.49
CA ILE A 5 -1.84 -3.58 1.66
C ILE A 5 -1.60 -2.08 1.68
N MET A 6 -0.86 -1.59 2.68
CA MET A 6 -0.52 -0.18 2.81
C MET A 6 0.94 0.05 2.48
N ARG A 7 1.22 1.01 1.60
CA ARG A 7 2.58 1.36 1.23
C ARG A 7 2.70 2.81 0.81
N LYS A 8 3.67 3.54 1.37
CA LYS A 8 3.86 4.96 1.05
C LYS A 8 4.00 5.24 -0.45
N ALA A 9 4.88 4.52 -1.13
CA ALA A 9 5.26 4.81 -2.51
C ALA A 9 5.86 3.61 -3.25
N MET A 10 5.70 3.57 -4.57
CA MET A 10 6.30 2.56 -5.47
C MET A 10 7.28 3.19 -6.49
N ARG A 11 8.08 4.17 -6.06
CA ARG A 11 8.89 5.02 -6.97
C ARG A 11 10.12 4.36 -7.59
N ARG A 12 10.74 3.39 -6.90
CA ARG A 12 11.95 2.70 -7.36
C ARG A 12 11.76 1.20 -7.21
N PHE A 13 12.31 0.43 -8.14
CA PHE A 13 12.35 -1.03 -8.05
C PHE A 13 13.43 -1.45 -7.03
N GLY A 14 13.13 -1.23 -5.75
CA GLY A 14 13.94 -1.65 -4.62
C GLY A 14 13.27 -2.79 -3.84
N GLY A 15 13.94 -3.27 -2.79
CA GLY A 15 13.48 -4.40 -1.97
C GLY A 15 12.03 -4.27 -1.49
N GLY A 16 11.65 -3.10 -0.95
CA GLY A 16 10.27 -2.87 -0.50
C GLY A 16 9.24 -2.88 -1.64
N THR A 17 9.62 -2.52 -2.87
CA THR A 17 8.72 -2.59 -4.04
C THR A 17 8.54 -4.00 -4.49
N ARG A 18 9.64 -4.75 -4.59
CA ARG A 18 9.59 -6.16 -4.92
C ARG A 18 8.77 -6.95 -3.88
N LEU A 19 8.99 -6.71 -2.59
CA LEU A 19 8.22 -7.35 -1.53
C LEU A 19 6.72 -7.06 -1.66
N CYS A 20 6.34 -5.80 -1.87
CA CYS A 20 4.94 -5.43 -2.05
C CYS A 20 4.31 -6.12 -3.27
N LEU A 21 5.02 -6.16 -4.40
CA LEU A 21 4.54 -6.78 -5.63
C LEU A 21 4.39 -8.29 -5.50
N GLU A 22 5.38 -8.97 -4.90
CA GLU A 22 5.31 -10.41 -4.63
C GLU A 22 4.22 -10.75 -3.62
N THR A 23 4.00 -9.89 -2.63
CA THR A 23 2.89 -10.04 -1.67
C THR A 23 1.53 -9.95 -2.40
N ILE A 24 1.34 -8.94 -3.25
CA ILE A 24 0.13 -8.80 -4.07
C ILE A 24 -0.06 -10.05 -4.94
N LYS A 25 1.00 -10.47 -5.65
CA LYS A 25 0.98 -11.64 -6.54
C LYS A 25 0.58 -12.92 -5.80
N ALA A 26 1.15 -13.17 -4.62
CA ALA A 26 0.83 -14.33 -3.80
C ALA A 26 -0.64 -14.32 -3.35
N LEU A 27 -1.12 -13.19 -2.81
CA LEU A 27 -2.49 -13.07 -2.30
C LEU A 27 -3.55 -13.14 -3.41
N VAL A 28 -3.28 -12.52 -4.57
CA VAL A 28 -4.18 -12.63 -5.73
C VAL A 28 -4.22 -14.06 -6.24
N LYS A 29 -3.07 -14.75 -6.36
CA LYS A 29 -3.03 -16.17 -6.75
C LYS A 29 -3.77 -17.09 -5.76
N ALA A 30 -3.80 -16.73 -4.48
CA ALA A 30 -4.58 -17.41 -3.45
C ALA A 30 -6.09 -17.09 -3.52
N GLY A 31 -6.56 -16.30 -4.50
CA GLY A 31 -7.97 -15.98 -4.69
C GLY A 31 -8.50 -14.85 -3.79
N HIS A 32 -7.62 -14.03 -3.22
CA HIS A 32 -8.02 -12.89 -2.41
C HIS A 32 -8.20 -11.61 -3.24
N ARG A 33 -9.13 -10.73 -2.82
CA ARG A 33 -9.28 -9.39 -3.40
C ARG A 33 -8.36 -8.44 -2.67
N VAL A 34 -7.31 -7.99 -3.35
CA VAL A 34 -6.26 -7.15 -2.76
C VAL A 34 -6.47 -5.70 -3.18
N SER A 35 -6.59 -4.80 -2.21
CA SER A 35 -6.57 -3.34 -2.41
C SER A 35 -5.22 -2.78 -1.95
N LEU A 36 -4.64 -1.86 -2.72
CA LEU A 36 -3.34 -1.25 -2.42
C LEU A 36 -3.51 0.24 -2.09
N LEU A 37 -3.28 0.61 -0.83
CA LEU A 37 -3.26 2.00 -0.39
C LEU A 37 -1.87 2.61 -0.60
N THR A 38 -1.79 3.72 -1.34
CA THR A 38 -0.56 4.50 -1.51
C THR A 38 -0.74 6.00 -1.24
N LEU A 39 0.36 6.68 -0.89
CA LEU A 39 0.41 8.14 -0.80
C LEU A 39 0.82 8.80 -2.12
N GLU A 40 1.26 8.00 -3.09
CA GLU A 40 1.81 8.45 -4.34
C GLU A 40 1.31 7.60 -5.50
N PRO A 41 1.08 8.21 -6.68
CA PRO A 41 0.66 7.47 -7.87
C PRO A 41 1.66 6.37 -8.24
N ILE A 42 1.14 5.26 -8.75
CA ILE A 42 1.94 4.13 -9.21
C ILE A 42 2.07 4.20 -10.73
N ASP A 43 3.30 4.19 -11.22
CA ASP A 43 3.59 4.08 -12.65
C ASP A 43 3.67 2.60 -13.05
N TRP A 44 2.52 2.02 -13.36
CA TRP A 44 2.43 0.61 -13.74
C TRP A 44 3.15 0.27 -15.05
N SER A 45 3.32 1.24 -15.94
CA SER A 45 4.06 1.02 -17.19
C SER A 45 5.52 0.72 -16.85
N LYS A 46 6.15 1.59 -16.05
CA LYS A 46 7.54 1.37 -15.61
C LYS A 46 7.73 0.10 -14.82
N LEU A 47 6.77 -0.29 -13.98
CA LEU A 47 6.86 -1.55 -13.24
C LEU A 47 6.74 -2.77 -14.16
N ARG A 48 5.91 -2.69 -15.20
CA ARG A 48 5.74 -3.75 -16.19
C ARG A 48 6.97 -3.92 -17.08
N ASP A 49 7.66 -2.84 -17.41
CA ASP A 49 8.93 -2.90 -18.15
C ASP A 49 10.02 -3.67 -17.38
N LEU A 50 9.93 -3.67 -16.04
CA LEU A 50 10.87 -4.35 -15.14
C LEU A 50 10.45 -5.78 -14.78
N ASP A 51 9.15 -6.07 -14.77
CA ASP A 51 8.59 -7.40 -14.53
C ASP A 51 7.35 -7.61 -15.42
N GLN A 52 7.48 -8.42 -16.46
CA GLN A 52 6.36 -8.73 -17.34
C GLN A 52 5.31 -9.63 -16.68
N SER A 53 5.66 -10.32 -15.58
CA SER A 53 4.77 -11.20 -14.81
C SER A 53 3.99 -10.46 -13.72
N LEU A 54 4.05 -9.12 -13.72
CA LEU A 54 3.47 -8.26 -12.71
C LEU A 54 1.97 -8.48 -12.56
N THR A 55 1.57 -8.82 -11.33
CA THR A 55 0.17 -8.93 -10.95
C THR A 55 -0.29 -7.62 -10.31
N LYS A 56 -1.36 -7.03 -10.83
CA LYS A 56 -1.97 -5.81 -10.26
C LYS A 56 -2.91 -6.17 -9.10
N PRO A 57 -3.06 -5.27 -8.11
CA PRO A 57 -4.13 -5.38 -7.14
C PRO A 57 -5.49 -5.25 -7.83
N TYR A 58 -6.54 -5.70 -7.14
CA TYR A 58 -7.92 -5.51 -7.58
C TYR A 58 -8.30 -4.02 -7.59
N GLU A 59 -7.81 -3.28 -6.60
CA GLU A 59 -8.09 -1.85 -6.44
C GLU A 59 -6.85 -1.09 -5.97
N GLU A 60 -6.72 0.16 -6.41
CA GLU A 60 -5.69 1.10 -5.97
C GLU A 60 -6.34 2.28 -5.28
N VAL A 61 -5.93 2.55 -4.04
CA VAL A 61 -6.42 3.66 -3.24
C VAL A 61 -5.29 4.67 -3.12
N LEU A 62 -5.37 5.76 -3.88
CA LEU A 62 -4.44 6.88 -3.75
C LEU A 62 -4.94 7.85 -2.68
N LEU A 63 -4.24 7.92 -1.55
CA LEU A 63 -4.52 8.88 -0.49
C LEU A 63 -3.75 10.18 -0.74
N LYS A 64 -4.50 11.24 -1.04
CA LYS A 64 -3.96 12.60 -1.19
C LYS A 64 -3.83 13.26 0.18
N VAL A 65 -2.60 13.59 0.58
CA VAL A 65 -2.31 14.29 1.83
C VAL A 65 -1.92 15.74 1.54
N PRO A 66 -2.44 16.73 2.31
CA PRO A 66 -2.03 18.12 2.18
C PRO A 66 -0.52 18.30 2.39
N LYS A 67 0.13 19.04 1.48
CA LYS A 67 1.57 19.33 1.57
C LYS A 67 1.79 20.65 2.27
N VAL A 68 2.06 20.59 3.57
CA VAL A 68 2.43 21.75 4.39
C VAL A 68 3.91 21.65 4.76
N LYS A 69 4.68 22.71 4.49
CA LYS A 69 6.13 22.76 4.77
C LYS A 69 6.38 22.48 6.26
N GLY A 70 7.32 21.58 6.56
CA GLY A 70 7.63 21.15 7.93
C GLY A 70 6.65 20.14 8.54
N LEU A 71 5.37 20.15 8.15
CA LEU A 71 4.35 19.25 8.72
C LEU A 71 4.04 18.02 7.88
N THR A 72 4.45 17.99 6.61
CA THR A 72 4.14 16.89 5.68
C THR A 72 4.42 15.48 6.22
N PRO A 73 5.54 15.19 6.92
CA PRO A 73 5.76 13.85 7.48
C PRO A 73 4.70 13.44 8.51
N TYR A 74 4.30 14.37 9.39
CA TYR A 74 3.29 14.13 10.41
C TYR A 74 1.89 13.99 9.81
N LEU A 75 1.56 14.85 8.83
CA LEU A 75 0.30 14.74 8.09
C LEU A 75 0.21 13.41 7.35
N ASN A 76 1.31 12.93 6.75
CA ASN A 76 1.32 11.60 6.13
C ASN A 76 0.96 10.50 7.13
N ILE A 77 1.55 10.51 8.33
CA ILE A 77 1.23 9.52 9.37
C ILE A 77 -0.23 9.63 9.79
N LEU A 78 -0.71 10.85 10.10
CA LEU A 78 -2.07 11.09 10.56
C LEU A 78 -3.12 10.63 9.54
N PHE A 79 -3.03 11.14 8.31
CA PHE A 79 -4.01 10.84 7.27
C PHE A 79 -3.96 9.37 6.86
N THR A 80 -2.77 8.77 6.80
CA THR A 80 -2.64 7.33 6.54
C THR A 80 -3.29 6.51 7.65
N SER A 81 -3.13 6.92 8.90
CA SER A 81 -3.72 6.22 10.05
C SER A 81 -5.25 6.31 10.03
N LEU A 82 -5.80 7.48 9.73
CA LEU A 82 -7.25 7.67 9.58
C LEU A 82 -7.81 6.82 8.44
N LYS A 83 -7.13 6.80 7.28
CA LYS A 83 -7.56 6.00 6.13
C LYS A 83 -7.44 4.50 6.40
N ALA A 84 -6.39 4.06 7.10
CA ALA A 84 -6.23 2.66 7.49
C ALA A 84 -7.36 2.20 8.42
N ARG A 85 -7.77 3.04 9.38
CA ARG A 85 -8.91 2.75 10.25
C ARG A 85 -10.22 2.60 9.46
N GLU A 86 -10.45 3.47 8.49
CA GLU A 86 -11.60 3.34 7.57
C GLU A 86 -11.54 2.02 6.80
N LEU A 87 -10.40 1.74 6.16
CA LEU A 87 -10.19 0.53 5.36
C LEU A 87 -10.27 -0.75 6.20
N ARG A 88 -9.89 -0.73 7.48
CA ARG A 88 -10.00 -1.88 8.39
C ARG A 88 -11.45 -2.36 8.57
N SER A 89 -12.42 -1.46 8.45
CA SER A 89 -13.84 -1.81 8.52
C SER A 89 -14.35 -2.47 7.23
N ALA A 90 -13.68 -2.19 6.09
CA ALA A 90 -14.04 -2.70 4.77
C ALA A 90 -13.24 -3.96 4.35
N HIS A 91 -12.17 -4.29 5.09
CA HIS A 91 -11.24 -5.38 4.77
C HIS A 91 -11.12 -6.35 5.94
N ASP A 92 -10.93 -7.62 5.61
CA ASP A 92 -10.77 -8.70 6.59
C ASP A 92 -9.36 -8.68 7.20
N LEU A 93 -8.36 -8.24 6.42
CA LEU A 93 -6.95 -8.19 6.80
C LEU A 93 -6.29 -6.90 6.31
N LEU A 94 -5.42 -6.32 7.14
CA LEU A 94 -4.65 -5.13 6.82
C LEU A 94 -3.15 -5.37 7.06
N ILE A 95 -2.37 -5.27 5.98
CA ILE A 95 -0.92 -5.53 5.95
C ILE A 95 -0.19 -4.19 5.81
N ASN A 96 0.64 -3.85 6.79
CA ASN A 96 1.41 -2.61 6.79
C ASN A 96 2.81 -2.83 6.20
N LEU A 97 3.02 -2.36 4.97
CA LEU A 97 4.32 -2.25 4.29
C LEU A 97 4.76 -0.79 4.11
N HIS A 98 4.25 0.11 4.95
CA HIS A 98 4.48 1.55 4.84
C HIS A 98 5.90 1.96 5.24
N LEU A 99 6.65 1.07 5.92
CA LEU A 99 8.03 1.28 6.38
C LEU A 99 8.18 2.50 7.30
N SER A 100 7.10 2.91 7.97
CA SER A 100 7.10 3.92 9.02
C SER A 100 6.21 3.49 10.16
N ALA A 101 6.48 3.98 11.37
CA ALA A 101 5.59 3.79 12.51
C ALA A 101 4.23 4.42 12.21
N LEU A 102 3.23 3.58 11.96
CA LEU A 102 1.83 3.98 11.84
C LEU A 102 1.11 3.47 13.10
N PRO A 103 0.49 4.35 13.91
CA PRO A 103 -0.24 3.96 15.11
C PRO A 103 -1.61 3.38 14.75
N VAL A 104 -1.63 2.29 13.98
CA VAL A 104 -2.86 1.59 13.57
C VAL A 104 -2.71 0.09 13.79
N PRO A 105 -3.78 -0.58 14.25
CA PRO A 105 -3.80 -2.02 14.33
C PRO A 105 -3.71 -2.59 12.92
N ALA A 106 -2.54 -3.13 12.59
CA ALA A 106 -2.30 -3.95 11.42
C ALA A 106 -2.13 -5.39 11.87
N ASP A 107 -2.67 -6.32 11.11
CA ASP A 107 -2.61 -7.74 11.44
C ASP A 107 -1.20 -8.31 11.15
N TYR A 108 -0.50 -7.71 10.18
CA TYR A 108 0.91 -7.97 9.88
C TYR A 108 1.70 -6.69 9.63
N ILE A 109 2.90 -6.62 10.20
CA ILE A 109 3.86 -5.52 10.04
C ILE A 109 5.17 -6.15 9.53
N ILE A 110 5.73 -5.60 8.44
CA ILE A 110 7.01 -6.02 7.85
C ILE A 110 7.96 -4.84 7.75
#